data_AF-A0A2T1D089-F1
#
_entry.id   AF-A0A2T1D089-F1
#
_cell.length_a   1.000
_cell.length_b   1.000
_cell.length_c   1.000
_cell.angle_alpha   90.00
_cell.angle_beta   90.00
_cell.angle_gamma   90.00
#
_symmetry.space_group_name_H-M   'P 1'
#
loop_
_entity.id
_entity.type
_entity.pdbx_description
1 polymer ?
#
loop_
_entity_poly.entity_id
_entity_poly.type
_entity_poly.pdbx_seq_one_letter_code
_entity_poly.pdbx_strand_id
1 'polypeptide(L)'
;MNKKPSTTTNFLSVQTIVLAAITWAVFALLFFLLFSVSPTEGERPQWYGIITYILEEVAFLVAGLLCFRNWRSSQIVSGRTVWLAFGLGMMSYFIANLFLAYWELGLGLAPDVSPGDLFFILTYLFLGWGMLQAVLSKQLNLTALQWIVLAGIAVAGVAIALVFVPGPDDGTFDTVLPGIEQADSPEAPSPIAESPTVGASPEVSIPAAELETSNAPAWAESLDAQLAPLANLVTWLYIIG
;
A
#
# COMPACT_ATOMS: atom_id res chain seq x y z
N MET A 1 23.99 -44.91 34.18
CA MET A 1 24.36 -43.56 33.70
C MET A 1 23.25 -43.10 32.76
N ASN A 2 22.22 -42.44 33.29
CA ASN A 2 21.04 -42.04 32.53
C ASN A 2 21.35 -40.76 31.74
N LYS A 3 21.47 -40.87 30.42
CA LYS A 3 21.52 -39.69 29.54
C LYS A 3 20.15 -39.03 29.58
N LYS A 4 20.06 -37.87 30.21
CA LYS A 4 18.92 -36.96 30.13
C LYS A 4 18.82 -36.49 28.67
N PRO A 5 17.69 -36.66 27.97
CA PRO A 5 17.56 -36.13 26.63
C PRO A 5 17.62 -34.60 26.71
N SER A 6 18.56 -34.01 25.97
CA SER A 6 18.63 -32.58 25.75
C SER A 6 17.40 -32.18 24.93
N THR A 7 16.41 -31.56 25.59
CA THR A 7 15.25 -30.99 24.94
C THR A 7 15.71 -29.78 24.11
N THR A 8 15.97 -30.00 22.82
CA THR A 8 16.23 -28.91 21.89
C THR A 8 14.94 -28.11 21.76
N THR A 9 14.87 -26.95 22.40
CA THR A 9 13.77 -26.00 22.23
C THR A 9 13.79 -25.52 20.79
N ASN A 10 12.85 -26.00 19.99
CA ASN A 10 12.63 -25.47 18.64
C ASN A 10 12.11 -24.03 18.78
N PHE A 11 13.00 -23.05 18.62
CA PHE A 11 12.69 -21.61 18.62
C PHE A 11 11.65 -21.19 17.56
N LEU A 12 11.34 -22.08 16.60
CA LEU A 12 10.35 -21.89 15.55
C LEU A 12 9.09 -22.74 15.76
N SER A 13 8.62 -22.88 17.01
CA SER A 13 7.29 -23.45 17.27
C SER A 13 6.21 -22.59 16.60
N VAL A 14 5.17 -23.23 16.08
CA VAL A 14 4.00 -22.55 15.49
C VAL A 14 3.40 -21.55 16.49
N GLN A 15 3.31 -21.92 17.76
CA GLN A 15 2.80 -21.05 18.81
C GLN A 15 3.64 -19.78 18.97
N THR A 16 4.97 -19.91 18.94
CA THR A 16 5.89 -18.76 19.04
C THR A 16 5.73 -17.82 17.85
N ILE A 17 5.60 -18.38 16.64
CA ILE A 17 5.40 -17.61 15.41
C ILE A 17 4.07 -16.84 15.47
N VAL A 18 2.99 -17.51 15.87
CA VAL A 18 1.67 -16.88 15.99
C VAL A 18 1.68 -15.78 17.04
N LEU A 19 2.29 -16.01 18.21
CA LEU A 19 2.38 -15.00 19.25
C LEU A 19 3.21 -13.79 18.78
N ALA A 20 4.35 -14.03 18.12
CA ALA A 20 5.18 -12.96 17.57
C ALA A 20 4.44 -12.13 16.51
N ALA A 21 3.68 -12.78 15.61
CA ALA A 21 2.89 -12.09 14.60
C ALA A 21 1.77 -11.23 15.22
N ILE A 22 1.07 -11.75 16.24
CA ILE A 22 0.06 -10.98 16.97
C ILE A 22 0.69 -9.79 17.69
N THR A 23 1.81 -10.00 18.39
CA THR A 23 2.53 -8.91 19.07
C THR A 23 2.99 -7.84 18.08
N TRP A 24 3.52 -8.22 16.92
CA TRP A 24 3.92 -7.28 15.87
C TRP A 24 2.73 -6.49 15.32
N ALA A 25 1.62 -7.16 15.02
CA ALA A 25 0.40 -6.53 14.53
C ALA A 25 -0.20 -5.55 15.54
N VAL A 26 -0.28 -5.93 16.82
CA VAL A 26 -0.76 -5.03 17.88
C VAL A 26 0.17 -3.84 18.06
N PHE A 27 1.49 -4.07 18.02
CA PHE A 27 2.46 -2.98 18.10
C PHE A 27 2.31 -1.99 16.92
N ALA A 28 2.20 -2.50 15.69
CA ALA A 28 1.99 -1.67 14.51
C ALA A 28 0.67 -0.89 14.60
N LEU A 29 -0.44 -1.56 14.96
CA LEU A 29 -1.74 -0.93 15.14
C LEU A 29 -1.69 0.20 16.19
N LEU A 30 -1.09 -0.05 17.35
CA LEU A 30 -0.94 0.98 18.38
C LEU A 30 -0.07 2.14 17.88
N PHE A 31 1.02 1.87 17.18
CA PHE A 31 1.84 2.90 16.57
C PHE A 31 1.01 3.79 15.63
N PHE A 32 0.25 3.20 14.71
CA PHE A 32 -0.64 3.96 13.83
C PHE A 32 -1.68 4.77 14.61
N LEU A 33 -2.39 4.17 15.57
CA LEU A 33 -3.42 4.88 16.32
C LEU A 33 -2.88 6.04 17.17
N LEU A 34 -1.66 5.92 17.70
CA LEU A 34 -1.07 6.93 18.55
C LEU A 34 -0.40 8.05 17.76
N PHE A 35 0.12 7.77 16.56
CA PHE A 35 0.99 8.70 15.82
C PHE A 35 0.49 9.07 14.42
N SER A 36 -0.65 8.52 13.96
CA SER A 36 -1.25 8.83 12.65
C SER A 36 -1.71 10.28 12.51
N VAL A 37 -2.16 10.88 13.62
CA VAL A 37 -2.68 12.25 13.64
C VAL A 37 -1.52 13.23 13.61
N SER A 38 -1.46 14.05 12.56
CA SER A 38 -0.47 15.13 12.50
C SER A 38 -0.81 16.19 13.56
N PRO A 39 0.12 16.56 14.48
CA PRO A 39 -0.14 17.55 15.53
C PRO A 39 -0.30 18.98 15.01
N THR A 40 -0.03 19.22 13.73
CA THR A 40 0.01 20.52 13.08
C THR A 40 -0.55 20.31 11.68
N GLU A 41 -1.18 21.32 11.06
CA GLU A 41 -1.71 21.25 9.69
C GLU A 41 -0.62 21.11 8.61
N GLY A 42 0.47 20.39 8.90
CA GLY A 42 1.60 20.13 8.06
C GLY A 42 1.91 18.64 7.94
N GLU A 43 2.88 18.37 7.06
CA GLU A 43 3.37 17.05 6.69
C GLU A 43 3.84 16.24 7.92
N ARG A 44 3.65 14.92 7.87
CA ARG A 44 4.03 14.04 8.98
C ARG A 44 5.56 14.04 9.14
N PRO A 45 6.07 13.95 10.39
CA PRO A 45 7.51 13.85 10.60
C PRO A 45 8.12 12.63 9.89
N GLN A 46 9.29 12.79 9.28
CA GLN A 46 9.96 11.72 8.53
C GLN A 46 10.17 10.41 9.33
N TRP A 47 10.42 10.51 10.65
CA TRP A 47 10.58 9.33 11.50
C TRP A 47 9.32 8.46 11.53
N TYR A 48 8.14 9.06 11.39
CA TYR A 48 6.87 8.32 11.34
C TYR A 48 6.79 7.48 10.07
N GLY A 49 7.16 8.07 8.92
CA GLY A 49 7.26 7.35 7.65
C GLY A 49 8.25 6.20 7.73
N ILE A 50 9.47 6.47 8.22
CA ILE A 50 10.53 5.45 8.38
C ILE A 50 10.04 4.27 9.23
N ILE A 51 9.43 4.53 10.39
CA ILE A 51 8.96 3.45 11.26
C ILE A 51 7.80 2.69 10.62
N THR A 52 6.90 3.38 9.91
CA THR A 52 5.79 2.76 9.17
C THR A 52 6.31 1.76 8.13
N TYR A 53 7.27 2.19 7.30
CA TYR A 53 7.94 1.32 6.35
C TYR A 53 8.59 0.12 7.05
N ILE A 54 9.33 0.32 8.14
CA ILE A 54 9.97 -0.80 8.87
C ILE A 54 8.93 -1.81 9.38
N LEU A 55 7.83 -1.31 9.97
CA LEU A 55 6.77 -2.16 10.51
C LEU A 55 6.13 -3.03 9.44
N GLU A 56 5.88 -2.43 8.29
CA GLU A 56 5.28 -3.07 7.14
C GLU A 56 6.24 -4.06 6.47
N GLU A 57 7.47 -3.65 6.18
CA GLU A 57 8.47 -4.46 5.48
C GLU A 57 8.83 -5.72 6.24
N VAL A 58 9.01 -5.63 7.57
CA VAL A 58 9.27 -6.80 8.40
C VAL A 58 8.09 -7.76 8.35
N ALA A 59 6.85 -7.26 8.33
CA ALA A 59 5.67 -8.11 8.26
C ALA A 59 5.60 -8.87 6.93
N PHE A 60 5.79 -8.17 5.80
CA PHE A 60 5.77 -8.80 4.46
C PHE A 60 6.93 -9.77 4.25
N LEU A 61 8.14 -9.41 4.70
CA LEU A 61 9.31 -10.30 4.63
C LEU A 61 9.08 -11.58 5.44
N VAL A 62 8.67 -11.46 6.70
CA VAL A 62 8.44 -12.63 7.56
C VAL A 62 7.29 -13.49 7.02
N ALA A 63 6.21 -12.88 6.54
CA ALA A 63 5.11 -13.60 5.89
C ALA A 63 5.59 -14.38 4.65
N GLY A 64 6.37 -13.74 3.77
CA GLY A 64 6.97 -14.40 2.60
C GLY A 64 7.85 -15.59 2.97
N LEU A 65 8.71 -15.43 3.98
CA LEU A 65 9.57 -16.51 4.49
C LEU A 65 8.77 -17.67 5.09
N LEU A 66 7.70 -17.39 5.84
CA LEU A 66 6.80 -18.41 6.37
C LEU A 66 6.05 -19.15 5.25
N CYS A 67 5.62 -18.44 4.20
CA CYS A 67 5.03 -19.06 3.02
C CYS A 67 6.01 -19.98 2.29
N PHE A 68 7.28 -19.56 2.10
CA PHE A 68 8.29 -20.45 1.51
C PHE A 68 8.64 -21.66 2.38
N ARG A 69 8.64 -21.49 3.70
CA ARG A 69 8.77 -22.62 4.64
C ARG A 69 7.63 -23.62 4.42
N ASN A 70 6.40 -23.13 4.31
CA ASN A 70 5.21 -23.93 4.10
C ASN A 70 5.19 -24.60 2.71
N TRP A 71 5.68 -23.92 1.67
CA TRP A 71 5.86 -24.49 0.32
C TRP A 71 6.79 -25.71 0.28
N ARG A 72 7.84 -25.71 1.11
CA ARG A 72 8.76 -26.84 1.22
C ARG A 72 8.20 -28.03 2.01
N SER A 73 7.11 -27.84 2.76
CA SER A 73 6.47 -28.91 3.52
C SER A 73 5.62 -29.82 2.62
N SER A 74 5.85 -31.13 2.69
CA SER A 74 5.05 -32.14 1.98
C SER A 74 3.73 -32.49 2.67
N GLN A 75 3.52 -32.02 3.90
CA GLN A 75 2.36 -32.37 4.73
C GLN A 75 1.23 -31.33 4.66
N ILE A 76 1.33 -30.34 3.77
CA ILE A 76 0.39 -29.21 3.75
C ILE A 76 -0.83 -29.49 2.88
N VAL A 77 -2.02 -29.40 3.48
CA VAL A 77 -3.30 -29.72 2.84
C VAL A 77 -3.69 -28.70 1.75
N SER A 78 -3.18 -27.47 1.83
CA SER A 78 -3.52 -26.39 0.89
C SER A 78 -2.77 -26.46 -0.45
N GLY A 79 -1.88 -27.44 -0.65
CA GLY A 79 -1.09 -27.58 -1.87
C GLY A 79 0.16 -26.70 -1.87
N ARG A 80 1.28 -27.25 -2.33
CA ARG A 80 2.59 -26.56 -2.33
C ARG A 80 2.59 -25.33 -3.23
N THR A 81 1.96 -25.43 -4.40
CA THR A 81 1.94 -24.34 -5.40
C THR A 81 1.20 -23.09 -4.90
N VAL A 82 0.16 -23.26 -4.08
CA VAL A 82 -0.56 -22.15 -3.43
C VAL A 82 0.38 -21.37 -2.50
N TRP A 83 1.11 -22.08 -1.64
CA TRP A 83 2.07 -21.44 -0.72
C TRP A 83 3.25 -20.81 -1.43
N LEU A 84 3.69 -21.37 -2.56
CA LEU A 84 4.70 -20.74 -3.40
C LEU A 84 4.18 -19.42 -3.99
N ALA A 85 2.97 -19.43 -4.54
CA ALA A 85 2.35 -18.23 -5.11
C ALA A 85 2.17 -17.14 -4.04
N PHE A 86 1.65 -17.47 -2.87
CA PHE A 86 1.58 -16.52 -1.76
C PHE A 86 2.94 -16.02 -1.31
N GLY A 87 3.95 -16.88 -1.21
CA GLY A 87 5.32 -16.46 -0.86
C GLY A 87 5.91 -15.49 -1.89
N LEU A 88 5.72 -15.76 -3.18
CA LEU A 88 6.15 -14.87 -4.26
C LEU A 88 5.40 -13.54 -4.24
N GLY A 89 4.09 -13.54 -3.94
CA GLY A 89 3.30 -12.33 -3.76
C GLY A 89 3.84 -11.46 -2.62
N MET A 90 3.98 -12.02 -1.42
CA MET A 90 4.50 -11.26 -0.26
C MET A 90 5.93 -10.74 -0.48
N MET A 91 6.80 -11.49 -1.16
CA MET A 91 8.13 -11.01 -1.51
C MET A 91 8.13 -9.93 -2.58
N SER A 92 7.20 -10.00 -3.54
CA SER A 92 7.06 -8.96 -4.55
C SER A 92 6.62 -7.66 -3.89
N TYR A 93 5.67 -7.73 -2.95
CA TYR A 93 5.22 -6.56 -2.18
C TYR A 93 6.35 -5.96 -1.34
N PHE A 94 7.11 -6.79 -0.63
CA PHE A 94 8.32 -6.36 0.09
C PHE A 94 9.31 -5.64 -0.84
N ILE A 95 9.60 -6.19 -2.02
CA ILE A 95 10.50 -5.54 -2.98
C ILE A 95 9.90 -4.21 -3.49
N ALA A 96 8.59 -4.17 -3.74
CA ALA A 96 7.89 -2.97 -4.18
C ALA A 96 8.02 -1.85 -3.14
N ASN A 97 7.74 -2.15 -1.88
CA ASN A 97 7.88 -1.19 -0.78
C ASN A 97 9.32 -0.72 -0.60
N LEU A 98 10.34 -1.56 -0.83
CA LEU A 98 11.73 -1.10 -0.76
C LEU A 98 12.04 -0.07 -1.85
N PHE A 99 11.51 -0.27 -3.06
CA PHE A 99 11.64 0.72 -4.14
C PHE A 99 10.89 2.01 -3.80
N LEU A 100 9.65 1.90 -3.31
CA LEU A 100 8.84 3.05 -2.93
C LEU A 100 9.47 3.83 -1.76
N ALA A 101 9.90 3.14 -0.71
CA ALA A 101 10.59 3.74 0.44
C ALA A 101 11.87 4.47 0.02
N TYR A 102 12.64 3.91 -0.92
CA TYR A 102 13.81 4.60 -1.45
C TYR A 102 13.42 5.85 -2.26
N TRP A 103 12.33 5.79 -3.02
CA TRP A 103 11.83 6.91 -3.81
C TRP A 103 11.31 8.05 -2.92
N GLU A 104 10.47 7.73 -1.94
CA GLU A 104 9.85 8.71 -1.04
C GLU A 104 10.81 9.21 0.03
N LEU A 105 11.44 8.30 0.78
CA LEU A 105 12.30 8.68 1.90
C LEU A 105 13.73 9.02 1.47
N GLY A 106 14.23 8.32 0.45
CA GLY A 106 15.61 8.48 -0.02
C GLY A 106 15.77 9.65 -0.99
N LEU A 107 14.82 9.81 -1.92
CA LEU A 107 14.87 10.85 -2.95
C LEU A 107 13.94 12.04 -2.68
N GLY A 108 13.00 11.92 -1.72
CA GLY A 108 12.03 12.97 -1.44
C GLY A 108 11.03 13.18 -2.58
N LEU A 109 10.83 12.17 -3.43
CA LEU A 109 9.91 12.22 -4.55
C LEU A 109 8.55 11.65 -4.13
N ALA A 110 7.47 12.26 -4.60
CA ALA A 110 6.10 11.74 -4.49
C ALA A 110 5.61 11.34 -5.90
N PRO A 111 6.05 10.19 -6.44
CA PRO A 111 5.73 9.80 -7.80
C PRO A 111 4.30 9.26 -7.90
N ASP A 112 3.58 9.60 -8.98
CA ASP A 112 2.31 8.94 -9.29
C ASP A 112 2.51 7.47 -9.68
N VAL A 113 3.69 7.15 -10.25
CA VAL A 113 4.13 5.79 -10.60
C VAL A 113 5.60 5.61 -10.26
N SER A 114 5.91 4.59 -9.48
CA SER A 114 7.27 4.20 -9.10
C SER A 114 7.70 2.91 -9.80
N PRO A 115 9.02 2.62 -9.87
CA PRO A 115 9.52 1.30 -10.25
C PRO A 115 8.95 0.15 -9.39
N GLY A 116 8.47 0.45 -8.18
CA GLY A 116 7.81 -0.49 -7.28
C GLY A 116 6.48 -1.01 -7.83
N ASP A 117 5.76 -0.25 -8.67
CA ASP A 117 4.44 -0.64 -9.18
C ASP A 117 4.44 -1.92 -9.99
N LEU A 118 5.53 -2.21 -10.71
CA LEU A 118 5.71 -3.50 -11.37
C LEU A 118 5.62 -4.66 -10.36
N PHE A 119 6.25 -4.50 -9.19
CA PHE A 119 6.27 -5.52 -8.15
C PHE A 119 4.95 -5.57 -7.35
N PHE A 120 4.26 -4.43 -7.19
CA PHE A 120 2.89 -4.43 -6.67
C PHE A 120 1.95 -5.21 -7.60
N ILE A 121 1.99 -4.96 -8.91
CA ILE A 121 1.21 -5.73 -9.90
C ILE A 121 1.52 -7.23 -9.83
N LEU A 122 2.81 -7.60 -9.70
CA LEU A 122 3.20 -9.00 -9.49
C LEU A 122 2.62 -9.58 -8.20
N THR A 123 2.47 -8.78 -7.14
CA THR A 123 1.81 -9.20 -5.91
C THR A 123 0.37 -9.59 -6.18
N TYR A 124 -0.42 -8.73 -6.84
CA TYR A 124 -1.80 -9.03 -7.20
C TYR A 124 -1.90 -10.30 -8.06
N LEU A 125 -1.03 -10.43 -9.06
CA LEU A 125 -1.00 -11.61 -9.93
C LEU A 125 -0.72 -12.89 -9.14
N PHE A 126 0.31 -12.91 -8.28
CA PHE A 126 0.67 -14.11 -7.52
C PHE A 126 -0.35 -14.43 -6.43
N LEU A 127 -0.89 -13.44 -5.72
CA LEU A 127 -1.94 -13.66 -4.73
C LEU A 127 -3.23 -14.15 -5.40
N GLY A 128 -3.66 -13.49 -6.47
CA GLY A 128 -4.83 -13.89 -7.26
C GLY A 128 -4.69 -15.32 -7.79
N TRP A 129 -3.53 -15.65 -8.36
CA TRP A 129 -3.23 -17.01 -8.82
C TRP A 129 -3.21 -18.03 -7.68
N GLY A 130 -2.62 -17.70 -6.53
CA GLY A 130 -2.60 -18.54 -5.34
C GLY A 130 -4.01 -18.83 -4.81
N MET A 131 -4.86 -17.81 -4.75
CA MET A 131 -6.27 -17.94 -4.36
C MET A 131 -7.05 -18.79 -5.38
N LEU A 132 -6.88 -18.55 -6.67
CA LEU A 132 -7.53 -19.33 -7.73
C LEU A 132 -7.14 -20.82 -7.65
N GLN A 133 -5.86 -21.12 -7.45
CA GLN A 133 -5.41 -22.49 -7.25
C GLN A 133 -5.96 -23.11 -5.97
N ALA A 134 -6.08 -22.36 -4.88
CA ALA A 134 -6.65 -22.85 -3.62
C ALA A 134 -8.13 -23.25 -3.79
N VAL A 135 -8.86 -22.52 -4.63
CA VAL A 135 -10.27 -22.79 -4.97
C VAL A 135 -10.39 -23.94 -5.95
N LEU A 136 -9.65 -23.92 -7.07
CA LEU A 136 -9.75 -24.93 -8.13
C LEU A 136 -9.20 -26.30 -7.73
N SER A 137 -8.19 -26.36 -6.85
CA SER A 137 -7.61 -27.63 -6.39
C SER A 137 -8.54 -28.40 -5.45
N LYS A 138 -9.45 -27.70 -4.78
CA LYS A 138 -10.54 -28.32 -4.05
C LYS A 138 -11.66 -28.55 -5.05
N GLN A 139 -12.16 -29.78 -5.17
CA GLN A 139 -13.31 -30.12 -5.99
C GLN A 139 -14.58 -29.44 -5.43
N LEU A 140 -14.64 -28.12 -5.48
CA LEU A 140 -15.78 -27.34 -5.06
C LEU A 140 -16.85 -27.59 -6.11
N ASN A 141 -17.78 -28.48 -5.77
CA ASN A 141 -18.96 -28.78 -6.58
C ASN A 141 -19.95 -27.63 -6.43
N LEU A 142 -19.50 -26.43 -6.85
CA LEU A 142 -20.29 -25.23 -6.82
C LEU A 142 -21.33 -25.34 -7.92
N THR A 143 -22.60 -25.22 -7.56
CA THR A 143 -23.68 -25.11 -8.54
C THR A 143 -23.39 -23.89 -9.42
N ALA A 144 -23.75 -23.94 -10.70
CA ALA A 144 -23.57 -22.81 -11.63
C ALA A 144 -24.08 -21.47 -11.05
N LEU A 145 -25.14 -21.50 -10.23
CA LEU A 145 -25.66 -20.33 -9.53
C LEU A 145 -24.70 -19.75 -8.49
N GLN A 146 -23.92 -20.57 -7.77
CA GLN A 146 -22.90 -20.09 -6.84
C GLN A 146 -21.73 -19.43 -7.57
N TRP A 147 -21.37 -19.92 -8.76
CA TRP A 147 -20.41 -19.23 -9.63
C TRP A 147 -20.92 -17.87 -10.10
N ILE A 148 -22.21 -17.77 -10.43
CA ILE A 148 -22.84 -16.48 -10.77
C ILE A 148 -22.83 -15.54 -9.56
N VAL A 149 -23.15 -16.02 -8.36
CA VAL A 149 -23.08 -15.20 -7.13
C VAL A 149 -21.65 -14.73 -6.87
N LEU A 150 -20.66 -15.62 -7.01
CA LEU A 150 -19.25 -15.26 -6.85
C LEU A 150 -18.81 -14.19 -7.86
N ALA A 151 -19.20 -14.36 -9.13
CA ALA A 151 -18.96 -13.35 -10.17
C ALA A 151 -19.67 -12.03 -9.85
N GLY A 152 -20.91 -12.08 -9.34
CA GLY A 152 -21.67 -10.90 -8.93
C GLY A 152 -21.01 -10.14 -7.79
N ILE A 153 -20.45 -10.84 -6.79
CA ILE A 153 -19.68 -10.21 -5.71
C ILE A 153 -18.40 -9.55 -6.25
N ALA A 154 -17.69 -10.21 -7.17
CA ALA A 154 -16.51 -9.64 -7.81
C ALA A 154 -16.84 -8.35 -8.59
N VAL A 155 -17.90 -8.38 -9.42
CA VAL A 155 -18.36 -7.21 -10.18
C VAL A 155 -18.82 -6.09 -9.25
N ALA A 156 -19.54 -6.40 -8.18
CA ALA A 156 -19.97 -5.42 -7.20
C ALA A 156 -18.78 -4.75 -6.49
N GLY A 157 -17.74 -5.53 -6.14
CA GLY A 157 -16.50 -5.00 -5.58
C GLY A 157 -15.81 -4.01 -6.52
N VAL A 158 -15.67 -4.36 -7.80
CA VAL A 158 -15.10 -3.46 -8.83
C VAL A 158 -15.97 -2.22 -9.03
N ALA A 159 -17.29 -2.38 -9.07
CA ALA A 159 -18.21 -1.25 -9.21
C ALA A 159 -18.10 -0.27 -8.03
N ILE A 160 -17.96 -0.79 -6.81
CA ILE A 160 -17.70 0.05 -5.63
C ILE A 160 -16.37 0.78 -5.80
N ALA A 161 -15.30 0.09 -6.15
CA ALA A 161 -14.00 0.73 -6.37
C ALA A 161 -14.09 1.86 -7.40
N LEU A 162 -14.79 1.66 -8.52
CA LEU A 162 -14.99 2.67 -9.56
C LEU A 162 -15.80 3.90 -9.09
N VAL A 163 -16.70 3.74 -8.12
CA VAL A 163 -17.48 4.87 -7.58
C VAL A 163 -16.65 5.72 -6.62
N PHE A 164 -15.70 5.13 -5.90
CA PHE A 164 -14.94 5.80 -4.84
C PHE A 164 -13.52 6.21 -5.24
N VAL A 165 -13.04 5.83 -6.43
CA VAL A 165 -11.76 6.31 -6.95
C VAL A 165 -11.99 7.61 -7.72
N PRO A 166 -11.31 8.73 -7.35
CA PRO A 166 -11.34 9.96 -8.12
C PRO A 166 -10.96 9.70 -9.59
N GLY A 167 -11.70 10.28 -10.53
CA GLY A 167 -11.42 10.12 -11.94
C GLY A 167 -10.04 10.67 -12.33
N PRO A 168 -9.37 10.11 -13.35
CA PRO A 168 -8.04 10.55 -13.77
C PRO A 168 -7.97 11.98 -14.33
N ASP A 169 -9.12 12.67 -14.45
CA ASP A 169 -9.22 14.03 -14.98
C ASP A 169 -9.16 15.12 -13.89
N ASP A 170 -9.27 14.75 -12.62
CA ASP A 170 -9.11 15.65 -11.48
C ASP A 170 -7.73 15.37 -10.85
N GLY A 171 -6.72 16.12 -11.27
CA GLY A 171 -5.30 15.98 -10.88
C GLY A 171 -4.98 16.28 -9.41
N THR A 172 -5.77 15.76 -8.48
CA THR A 172 -5.56 15.83 -7.03
C THR A 172 -5.59 14.41 -6.48
N PHE A 173 -4.41 13.80 -6.38
CA PHE A 173 -4.19 12.52 -5.72
C PHE A 173 -4.18 12.68 -4.20
N ASP A 174 -5.34 12.97 -3.60
CA ASP A 174 -5.51 12.66 -2.19
C ASP A 174 -5.91 11.19 -2.06
N THR A 175 -4.91 10.34 -1.83
CA THR A 175 -5.11 8.93 -1.48
C THR A 175 -5.85 8.84 -0.14
N VAL A 176 -7.18 8.91 -0.18
CA VAL A 176 -8.03 8.66 1.00
C VAL A 176 -8.07 7.15 1.24
N LEU A 177 -7.16 6.69 2.10
CA LEU A 177 -7.38 5.48 2.89
C LEU A 177 -8.77 5.54 3.54
N PRO A 178 -9.53 4.44 3.61
CA PRO A 178 -10.86 4.44 4.21
C PRO A 178 -10.73 4.76 5.70
N GLY A 179 -10.96 6.02 6.05
CA GLY A 179 -10.92 6.47 7.43
C GLY A 179 -10.55 7.92 7.70
N ILE A 180 -10.77 8.89 6.80
CA ILE A 180 -10.98 10.30 7.18
C ILE A 180 -11.95 10.93 6.16
N GLU A 181 -13.20 11.16 6.55
CA GLU A 181 -14.08 12.10 5.85
C GLU A 181 -13.54 13.52 6.11
N GLN A 182 -13.02 14.17 5.07
CA GLN A 182 -12.79 15.60 5.10
C GLN A 182 -14.14 16.29 4.91
N ALA A 183 -14.69 16.79 6.01
CA ALA A 183 -15.93 17.56 5.98
C ALA A 183 -15.72 18.83 5.15
N ASP A 184 -16.58 18.98 4.14
CA ASP A 184 -16.85 20.23 3.42
C ASP A 184 -16.88 21.41 4.40
N SER A 185 -16.05 22.42 4.15
CA SER A 185 -16.06 23.65 4.93
C SER A 185 -17.18 24.56 4.41
N PRO A 186 -18.16 24.96 5.24
CA PRO A 186 -19.18 25.90 4.83
C PRO A 186 -18.58 27.31 4.68
N GLU A 187 -18.82 27.90 3.52
CA GLU A 187 -18.60 29.31 3.20
C GLU A 187 -19.40 30.24 4.13
N ALA A 188 -18.74 31.26 4.72
CA ALA A 188 -19.31 32.58 5.10
C ALA A 188 -18.30 33.41 5.95
N PRO A 189 -18.50 34.74 6.14
CA PRO A 189 -18.59 35.81 5.15
C PRO A 189 -17.53 36.92 5.42
N SER A 190 -17.16 37.67 4.39
CA SER A 190 -16.27 38.84 4.50
C SER A 190 -16.83 39.96 5.40
N PRO A 191 -16.00 40.66 6.19
CA PRO A 191 -16.39 41.95 6.75
C PRO A 191 -15.94 43.10 5.84
N ILE A 192 -16.91 43.96 5.51
CA ILE A 192 -16.77 45.26 4.86
C ILE A 192 -16.33 46.29 5.92
N ALA A 193 -15.32 47.11 5.62
CA ALA A 193 -15.19 48.48 6.15
C ALA A 193 -14.22 49.35 5.29
N GLU A 194 -14.82 50.16 4.42
CA GLU A 194 -14.53 51.52 3.90
C GLU A 194 -13.09 52.11 3.77
N SER A 195 -12.93 52.77 2.60
CA SER A 195 -11.81 53.52 1.96
C SER A 195 -11.54 54.95 2.54
N PRO A 196 -10.73 55.89 1.95
CA PRO A 196 -10.01 55.97 0.63
C PRO A 196 -8.51 56.41 0.74
N THR A 197 -7.60 56.39 -0.25
CA THR A 197 -7.57 57.16 -1.53
C THR A 197 -6.28 56.83 -2.34
N VAL A 198 -6.45 56.45 -3.62
CA VAL A 198 -5.65 56.69 -4.87
C VAL A 198 -4.11 56.57 -4.89
N GLY A 199 -3.59 55.68 -5.75
CA GLY A 199 -2.26 55.81 -6.36
C GLY A 199 -1.75 54.60 -7.16
N ALA A 200 -2.09 54.53 -8.45
CA ALA A 200 -1.36 53.89 -9.59
C ALA A 200 -0.89 52.40 -9.53
N SER A 201 -1.49 51.60 -10.43
CA SER A 201 -0.98 50.36 -11.05
C SER A 201 0.40 50.60 -11.72
N PRO A 202 1.34 49.62 -11.82
CA PRO A 202 1.12 48.35 -12.52
C PRO A 202 1.73 47.07 -11.90
N GLU A 203 1.26 45.94 -12.45
CA GLU A 203 1.94 44.63 -12.51
C GLU A 203 1.86 43.74 -11.25
N VAL A 204 0.73 43.05 -11.10
CA VAL A 204 0.65 41.83 -10.28
C VAL A 204 1.30 40.70 -11.06
N SER A 205 2.59 40.51 -10.82
CA SER A 205 3.27 39.24 -11.04
C SER A 205 2.51 38.15 -10.30
N ILE A 206 1.97 37.19 -11.06
CA ILE A 206 1.49 35.90 -10.58
C ILE A 206 2.62 35.33 -9.70
N PRO A 207 2.40 34.97 -8.42
CA PRO A 207 3.38 34.20 -7.69
C PRO A 207 3.55 32.89 -8.45
N ALA A 208 4.72 32.74 -9.07
CA ALA A 208 5.18 31.47 -9.59
C ALA A 208 4.96 30.44 -8.49
N ALA A 209 4.22 29.38 -8.82
CA ALA A 209 4.19 28.17 -8.02
C ALA A 209 5.64 27.85 -7.64
N GLU A 210 5.93 27.80 -6.34
CA GLU A 210 7.16 27.24 -5.83
C GLU A 210 7.23 25.82 -6.37
N LEU A 211 8.01 25.64 -7.43
CA LEU A 211 8.50 24.34 -7.82
C LEU A 211 9.38 23.89 -6.67
N GLU A 212 8.82 23.04 -5.81
CA GLU A 212 9.56 22.16 -4.91
C GLU A 212 10.76 21.62 -5.70
N THR A 213 11.94 22.20 -5.47
CA THR A 213 13.16 21.76 -6.14
C THR A 213 13.56 20.48 -5.45
N SER A 214 13.09 19.37 -6.01
CA SER A 214 13.47 18.04 -5.56
C SER A 214 14.99 17.94 -5.51
N ASN A 215 15.52 17.44 -4.40
CA ASN A 215 16.95 17.13 -4.26
C ASN A 215 17.32 15.82 -4.98
N ALA A 216 16.41 15.26 -5.78
CA ALA A 216 16.62 14.02 -6.48
C ALA A 216 17.72 14.16 -7.56
N PRO A 217 18.53 13.11 -7.79
CA PRO A 217 19.43 13.08 -8.93
C PRO A 217 18.65 13.16 -10.25
N ALA A 218 19.22 13.83 -11.25
CA ALA A 218 18.59 14.01 -12.57
C ALA A 218 18.16 12.69 -13.27
N TRP A 219 18.83 11.56 -12.99
CA TRP A 219 18.41 10.27 -13.53
C TRP A 219 17.06 9.82 -12.95
N ALA A 220 16.77 10.13 -11.69
CA ALA A 220 15.53 9.74 -11.01
C ALA A 220 14.36 10.59 -11.53
N GLU A 221 14.56 11.91 -11.66
CA GLU A 221 13.58 12.81 -12.28
C GLU A 221 13.27 12.39 -13.73
N SER A 222 14.29 11.99 -14.49
CA SER A 222 14.09 11.51 -15.86
C SER A 222 13.31 10.20 -15.94
N LEU A 223 13.43 9.33 -14.92
CA LEU A 223 12.69 8.09 -14.86
C LEU A 223 11.23 8.35 -14.45
N ASP A 224 11.02 9.24 -13.49
CA ASP A 224 9.70 9.68 -13.04
C ASP A 224 8.88 10.25 -14.21
N ALA A 225 9.48 11.15 -14.99
CA ALA A 225 8.87 11.70 -16.21
C ALA A 225 8.55 10.64 -17.28
N GLN A 226 9.31 9.54 -17.33
CA GLN A 226 9.03 8.41 -18.24
C GLN A 226 7.89 7.51 -17.72
N LEU A 227 7.67 7.46 -16.41
CA LEU A 227 6.64 6.64 -15.77
C LEU A 227 5.29 7.36 -15.67
N ALA A 228 5.28 8.70 -15.60
CA ALA A 228 4.06 9.51 -15.60
C ALA A 228 2.97 9.10 -16.62
N PRO A 229 3.26 8.81 -17.92
CA PRO A 229 2.22 8.38 -18.86
C PRO A 229 1.60 7.01 -18.54
N LEU A 230 2.23 6.21 -17.69
CA LEU A 230 1.71 4.92 -17.24
C LEU A 230 0.76 5.04 -16.05
N ALA A 231 0.66 6.21 -15.39
CA ALA A 231 -0.17 6.43 -14.20
C ALA A 231 -1.60 5.93 -14.39
N ASN A 232 -2.25 6.38 -15.46
CA ASN A 232 -3.62 5.95 -15.77
C ASN A 232 -3.74 4.42 -15.94
N LEU A 233 -2.77 3.78 -16.58
CA LEU A 233 -2.80 2.33 -16.80
C LEU A 233 -2.59 1.57 -15.48
N VAL A 234 -1.65 2.01 -14.65
CA VAL A 234 -1.35 1.42 -13.35
C VAL A 234 -2.54 1.58 -12.41
N THR A 235 -3.15 2.76 -12.36
CA THR A 235 -4.37 3.03 -11.59
C THR A 235 -5.50 2.08 -11.99
N TRP A 236 -5.74 1.90 -13.29
CA TRP A 236 -6.74 0.93 -13.76
C TRP A 236 -6.43 -0.50 -13.35
N LEU A 237 -5.16 -0.90 -13.36
CA LEU A 237 -4.75 -2.21 -12.87
C LEU A 237 -5.00 -2.38 -11.37
N TYR A 238 -4.80 -1.34 -10.55
CA TYR A 238 -5.10 -1.39 -9.11
C TYR A 238 -6.60 -1.38 -8.79
N ILE A 239 -7.42 -0.77 -9.64
CA ILE A 239 -8.87 -0.80 -9.48
C ILE A 239 -9.43 -2.19 -9.80
N ILE A 240 -8.88 -2.87 -10.80
CA ILE A 240 -9.41 -4.13 -11.32
C ILE A 240 -8.82 -5.36 -10.61
N GLY A 241 -7.53 -5.31 -10.26
CA GLY A 241 -6.73 -6.44 -9.74
C GLY A 241 -7.06 -6.84 -8.31
#